data_AF-A0A4Y3JQM1-F1
#
_entry.id   AF-A0A4Y3JQM1-F1
#
_cell.length_a   1.000
_cell.length_b   1.000
_cell.length_c   1.000
_cell.angle_alpha   90.00
_cell.angle_beta   90.00
_cell.angle_gamma   90.00
#
_symmetry.space_group_name_H-M   'P 1'
#
loop_
_entity.id
_entity.type
_entity.pdbx_description
1 polymer ?
#
loop_
_entity_poly.entity_id
_entity_poly.type
_entity_poly.pdbx_seq_one_letter_code
_entity_poly.pdbx_strand_id
1 'polypeptide(L)'
;MIAIGQFVFYIPFFIMLSILFYYIKWTKKKFSVLLASLPAVYFTYQIFSFRHWETTSVLVIHIIELTLAVVFLIIWIYFLYKNQN
;
A
#
# COMPACT_ATOMS: atom_id res chain seq x y z
N MET A 1 -5.34 -11.30 -26.15
CA MET A 1 -6.06 -12.27 -25.30
C MET A 1 -5.84 -12.07 -23.81
N ILE A 2 -4.59 -11.92 -23.32
CA ILE A 2 -4.29 -11.71 -21.88
C ILE A 2 -4.95 -10.44 -21.31
N ALA A 3 -4.92 -9.31 -22.04
CA ALA A 3 -5.49 -8.04 -21.57
C ALA A 3 -7.01 -8.11 -21.32
N ILE A 4 -7.77 -8.76 -22.21
CA ILE A 4 -9.24 -8.91 -22.06
C ILE A 4 -9.57 -9.75 -20.82
N GLY A 5 -8.82 -10.84 -20.59
CA GLY A 5 -8.96 -11.65 -19.38
C GLY A 5 -8.70 -10.85 -18.10
N GLN A 6 -7.69 -9.97 -18.08
CA GLN A 6 -7.41 -9.10 -16.95
C GLN A 6 -8.53 -8.09 -16.67
N PHE A 7 -9.14 -7.50 -17.70
CA PHE A 7 -10.26 -6.57 -17.53
C PHE A 7 -11.47 -7.20 -16.84
N VAL A 8 -11.77 -8.48 -17.11
CA VAL A 8 -12.86 -9.22 -16.47
C VAL A 8 -12.67 -9.32 -14.95
N PHE A 9 -11.43 -9.32 -14.46
CA PHE A 9 -11.13 -9.34 -13.02
C PHE A 9 -10.98 -7.95 -12.40
N TYR A 10 -10.43 -6.98 -13.14
CA TYR A 10 -10.29 -5.62 -12.64
C TYR A 10 -11.62 -4.92 -12.42
N ILE A 11 -12.63 -5.13 -13.29
CA ILE A 11 -13.93 -4.47 -13.16
C ILE A 11 -14.62 -4.84 -11.82
N PRO A 12 -14.82 -6.13 -11.47
CA PRO A 12 -15.36 -6.51 -10.17
C PRO A 12 -14.50 -6.04 -8.99
N PHE A 13 -13.17 -6.10 -9.13
CA PHE A 13 -12.25 -5.67 -8.08
C PHE A 13 -12.43 -4.18 -7.74
N PHE A 14 -12.46 -3.31 -8.76
CA PHE A 14 -12.65 -1.86 -8.55
C PHE A 14 -14.05 -1.52 -8.04
N ILE A 15 -15.09 -2.25 -8.47
CA ILE A 15 -16.44 -2.11 -7.89
C ILE A 15 -16.42 -2.44 -6.40
N MET A 16 -15.83 -3.57 -6.03
CA MET A 16 -15.75 -4.03 -4.63
C MET A 16 -14.91 -3.06 -3.77
N LEU A 17 -13.81 -2.55 -4.33
CA LEU A 17 -12.96 -1.55 -3.69
C LEU A 17 -13.72 -0.24 -3.45
N SER A 18 -14.53 0.20 -4.41
CA SER A 18 -15.34 1.42 -4.30
C SER A 18 -16.43 1.29 -3.24
N ILE A 19 -17.09 0.13 -3.18
CA ILE A 19 -18.07 -0.18 -2.12
C ILE A 19 -17.39 -0.17 -0.75
N LEU A 20 -16.21 -0.79 -0.62
CA LEU A 20 -15.45 -0.79 0.63
C LEU A 20 -15.11 0.63 1.08
N PHE A 21 -14.64 1.48 0.16
CA PHE A 21 -14.37 2.89 0.46
C PHE A 21 -15.63 3.68 0.80
N TYR A 22 -16.78 3.36 0.22
CA TYR A 22 -18.06 4.00 0.55
C TYR A 22 -18.51 3.71 1.99
N TYR A 23 -18.34 2.48 2.47
CA TYR A 23 -18.74 2.12 3.84
C TYR A 23 -17.78 2.62 4.94
N ILE A 24 -16.57 3.04 4.58
CA ILE A 24 -15.63 3.62 5.54
C ILE A 24 -16.06 5.05 5.87
N LYS A 25 -16.36 5.32 7.15
CA LYS A 25 -16.49 6.70 7.64
C LYS A 25 -15.15 7.41 7.54
N TRP A 26 -14.96 8.19 6.47
CA TRP A 26 -13.75 8.94 6.21
C TRP A 26 -13.57 10.07 7.22
N THR A 27 -12.36 10.16 7.76
CA THR A 27 -11.91 11.28 8.58
C THR A 27 -10.58 11.77 8.04
N LYS A 28 -10.22 13.03 8.31
CA LYS A 28 -8.91 13.57 7.91
C LYS A 28 -7.75 12.69 8.40
N LYS A 29 -7.90 12.08 9.59
CA LYS A 29 -6.91 11.16 10.18
C LYS A 29 -6.81 9.86 9.39
N LYS A 30 -7.93 9.21 9.06
CA LYS A 30 -7.93 7.98 8.23
C LYS A 30 -7.38 8.22 6.83
N PHE A 31 -7.74 9.34 6.21
CA PHE A 31 -7.21 9.72 4.90
C PHE A 31 -5.70 9.96 4.96
N SER A 32 -5.22 10.62 6.03
CA SER A 32 -3.79 10.82 6.26
C SER A 32 -3.03 9.51 6.48
N VAL A 33 -3.58 8.55 7.22
CA VAL A 33 -2.99 7.20 7.36
C VAL A 33 -2.94 6.47 6.02
N LEU A 34 -3.99 6.59 5.19
CA LEU A 34 -4.01 6.00 3.86
C LEU A 34 -2.88 6.56 2.99
N LEU A 35 -2.69 7.87 2.97
CA LEU A 35 -1.58 8.49 2.24
C LEU A 35 -0.21 8.05 2.78
N ALA A 36 -0.04 8.01 4.11
CA ALA A 36 1.20 7.56 4.75
C ALA A 36 1.51 6.08 4.47
N SER A 37 0.50 5.28 4.10
CA SER A 37 0.67 3.86 3.75
C SER A 37 1.08 3.61 2.29
N LEU A 38 0.96 4.61 1.41
CA LEU A 38 1.31 4.46 -0.02
C LEU A 38 2.75 3.98 -0.25
N PRO A 39 3.79 4.51 0.44
CA PRO A 39 5.15 4.02 0.26
C PRO A 39 5.31 2.54 0.64
N ALA A 40 4.67 2.10 1.72
CA ALA A 40 4.71 0.71 2.14
C ALA A 40 4.04 -0.23 1.12
N VAL A 41 2.91 0.20 0.55
CA VAL A 41 2.23 -0.53 -0.54
C VAL A 41 3.13 -0.61 -1.78
N TYR A 42 3.80 0.48 -2.14
CA TYR A 42 4.71 0.54 -3.29
C TYR A 42 5.89 -0.44 -3.15
N PHE A 43 6.61 -0.41 -2.03
CA PHE A 43 7.75 -1.32 -1.82
C PHE A 43 7.32 -2.78 -1.66
N THR A 44 6.14 -3.03 -1.08
CA THR A 44 5.54 -4.37 -1.04
C THR A 44 5.29 -4.89 -2.46
N TYR A 45 4.74 -4.04 -3.34
CA TYR A 45 4.56 -4.40 -4.75
C TYR A 45 5.89 -4.72 -5.42
N GLN A 46 6.92 -3.88 -5.24
CA GLN A 46 8.25 -4.12 -5.80
C GLN A 46 8.84 -5.48 -5.39
N ILE A 47 8.72 -5.85 -4.11
CA ILE A 47 9.19 -7.14 -3.58
C ILE A 47 8.40 -8.31 -4.19
N PHE A 48 7.07 -8.21 -4.28
CA PHE A 48 6.25 -9.28 -4.87
C PHE A 48 6.41 -9.40 -6.38
N SER A 49 6.78 -8.32 -7.07
CA SER A 49 7.11 -8.34 -8.49
C SER A 49 8.59 -8.64 -8.77
N PHE A 50 9.40 -8.92 -7.74
CA PHE A 50 10.83 -9.17 -7.89
C PHE A 50 11.08 -10.36 -8.82
N ARG A 51 11.94 -10.15 -9.82
CA ARG A 51 12.15 -11.12 -10.90
C ARG A 51 13.40 -11.93 -10.64
N HIS A 52 13.42 -13.18 -11.09
CA HIS A 52 14.54 -14.10 -10.82
C HIS A 52 15.89 -13.69 -11.43
N TRP A 53 15.92 -12.70 -12.33
CA TRP A 53 17.15 -12.16 -12.91
C TRP A 53 17.61 -10.86 -12.26
N GLU A 54 16.83 -10.29 -11.34
CA GLU A 54 17.24 -9.12 -10.59
C GLU A 54 18.27 -9.52 -9.53
N THR A 55 19.19 -8.63 -9.22
CA THR A 55 20.28 -8.93 -8.28
C THR A 55 19.76 -8.91 -6.85
N THR A 56 20.35 -9.76 -6.00
CA THR A 56 20.01 -9.82 -4.56
C THR A 56 20.11 -8.45 -3.88
N SER A 57 21.05 -7.60 -4.32
CA SER A 57 21.21 -6.24 -3.80
C SER A 57 19.94 -5.38 -3.99
N VAL A 58 19.24 -5.52 -5.12
CA VAL A 58 18.00 -4.79 -5.39
C VAL A 58 16.89 -5.23 -4.44
N LEU A 59 16.77 -6.54 -4.18
CA LEU A 59 15.83 -7.06 -3.20
C LEU A 59 16.11 -6.51 -1.79
N VAL A 60 17.38 -6.50 -1.37
CA VAL A 60 17.79 -5.99 -0.07
C VAL A 60 17.46 -4.51 0.08
N ILE A 61 17.68 -3.70 -0.96
CA ILE A 61 17.30 -2.28 -0.97
C ILE A 61 15.79 -2.12 -0.75
N HIS A 62 14.97 -2.82 -1.53
CA HIS A 62 13.51 -2.74 -1.37
C HIS A 62 13.03 -3.18 0.02
N ILE A 63 13.68 -4.16 0.65
CA ILE A 63 13.38 -4.60 2.02
C ILE A 63 13.72 -3.49 3.03
N ILE A 64 14.87 -2.82 2.87
CA ILE A 64 15.28 -1.70 3.73
C ILE A 64 14.28 -0.54 3.57
N GLU A 65 13.93 -0.19 2.33
CA GLU A 65 12.96 0.86 2.02
C GLU A 65 11.56 0.55 2.57
N LEU A 66 11.10 -0.71 2.46
CA LEU A 66 9.86 -1.15 3.08
C LEU A 66 9.92 -1.00 4.60
N THR A 67 11.04 -1.40 5.21
CA THR A 67 11.23 -1.30 6.66
C THR A 67 11.14 0.16 7.12
N LEU A 68 11.81 1.08 6.42
CA LEU A 68 11.74 2.51 6.69
C LEU A 68 10.32 3.07 6.50
N ALA A 69 9.61 2.67 5.44
CA ALA A 69 8.24 3.09 5.18
C ALA A 69 7.28 2.62 6.29
N VAL A 70 7.45 1.39 6.79
CA VAL A 70 6.64 0.85 7.89
C VAL A 70 6.95 1.57 9.20
N VAL A 71 8.22 1.83 9.52
CA VAL A 71 8.60 2.60 10.70
C VAL A 71 7.99 4.00 10.65
N PHE A 72 8.08 4.68 9.50
CA PHE A 72 7.45 5.98 9.30
C PHE A 72 5.92 5.92 9.52
N LEU A 73 5.25 4.91 8.97
CA LEU A 73 3.81 4.69 9.16
C LEU A 73 3.46 4.53 10.64
N ILE A 74 4.21 3.72 11.38
CA ILE A 74 3.98 3.47 12.81
C ILE A 74 4.13 4.77 13.60
N ILE A 75 5.20 5.53 13.35
CA ILE A 75 5.43 6.84 13.98
C ILE A 75 4.28 7.79 13.67
N TRP A 76 3.80 7.83 12.43
CA TRP A 76 2.69 8.68 12.01
C TRP A 76 1.38 8.31 12.69
N ILE A 77 1.07 7.01 12.77
CA ILE A 77 -0.11 6.51 13.50
C ILE A 77 -0.01 6.88 14.97
N TYR A 78 1.15 6.71 15.60
CA TYR A 78 1.38 7.09 16.99
C TYR A 78 1.19 8.59 17.23
N PHE A 79 1.72 9.45 16.35
CA PHE A 79 1.52 10.89 16.41
C PHE A 79 0.04 11.26 16.30
N LEU A 80 -0.69 10.65 15.35
CA LEU A 80 -2.13 10.87 15.20
C LEU A 80 -2.93 10.39 16.39
N TYR A 81 -2.52 9.29 17.04
CA TYR A 81 -3.13 8.77 18.27
C TYR A 81 -2.91 9.73 19.44
N LYS A 82 -1.67 10.18 19.65
CA LYS A 82 -1.34 11.12 20.73
C LYS A 82 -2.09 12.45 20.58
N ASN A 83 -2.28 12.94 19.37
CA ASN A 83 -3.04 14.17 19.08
C ASN A 83 -4.57 13.95 19.09
N GLN A 84 -5.06 12.82 19.61
CA GLN A 84 -6.48 12.58 19.90
C GLN A 84 -6.81 12.72 21.39
N ASN A 85 -5.84 12.49 22.28
CA ASN A 85 -5.95 12.72 23.73
C ASN A 85 -5.57 14.16 24.06
#